data_AF-A0A7V9MA67-F1
#
_entry.id   AF-A0A7V9MA67-F1
#
_cell.length_a   1.000
_cell.length_b   1.000
_cell.length_c   1.000
_cell.angle_alpha   90.00
_cell.angle_beta   90.00
_cell.angle_gamma   90.00
#
_symmetry.space_group_name_H-M   'P 1'
#
loop_
_entity.id
_entity.type
_entity.pdbx_description
1 polymer ?
#
loop_
_entity_poly.entity_id
_entity_poly.type
_entity_poly.pdbx_seq_one_letter_code
_entity_poly.pdbx_strand_id
1 'polypeptide(L)'
;MATTEVVEAQSGDRSEYAGVLRYYELAKKQEWQVRDLPWGEIPPIPEGKGSLRSQGRRKDLWRSVLTQQLQADILACEMSSQLLNIAPDPEAKLYYSTMVQDESRHTEAWLKLLGEVGGTAERDP
;
A
#
# COMPACT_ATOMS: atom_id res chain seq x y z
N MET A 1 17.86 -33.41 -5.87
CA MET A 1 16.75 -33.00 -4.97
C MET A 1 15.47 -33.14 -5.78
N ALA A 2 14.53 -33.97 -5.31
CA ALA A 2 13.26 -34.15 -6.00
C ALA A 2 12.31 -33.02 -5.57
N THR A 3 11.83 -32.24 -6.54
CA THR A 3 10.81 -31.22 -6.31
C THR A 3 9.49 -31.94 -6.09
N THR A 4 8.98 -31.91 -4.86
CA THR A 4 7.62 -32.38 -4.57
C THR A 4 6.65 -31.40 -5.21
N GLU A 5 6.00 -31.80 -6.31
CA GLU A 5 4.85 -31.06 -6.82
C GLU A 5 3.72 -31.12 -5.80
N VAL A 6 3.43 -29.98 -5.17
CA VAL A 6 2.25 -29.82 -4.32
C VAL A 6 1.07 -29.65 -5.28
N VAL A 7 0.46 -30.77 -5.69
CA VAL A 7 -0.82 -30.72 -6.39
C VAL A 7 -1.87 -30.34 -5.35
N GLU A 8 -2.31 -29.07 -5.37
CA GLU A 8 -3.43 -28.59 -4.54
C GLU A 8 -4.65 -29.46 -4.79
N ALA A 9 -5.20 -30.04 -3.72
CA ALA A 9 -6.41 -30.85 -3.78
C ALA A 9 -7.57 -29.96 -4.25
N GLN A 10 -8.11 -30.24 -5.44
CA GLN A 10 -9.39 -29.67 -5.85
C GLN A 10 -10.49 -30.29 -4.99
N SER A 11 -11.00 -29.58 -4.00
CA SER A 11 -12.14 -30.07 -3.23
C SER A 11 -13.05 -28.92 -2.78
N GLY A 12 -14.11 -28.66 -3.55
CA GLY A 12 -15.15 -27.70 -3.18
C GLY A 12 -15.99 -27.18 -4.36
N ASP A 13 -17.27 -26.89 -4.10
CA ASP A 13 -18.10 -26.10 -5.01
C ASP A 13 -17.63 -24.64 -4.93
N ARG A 14 -17.12 -24.11 -6.06
CA ARG A 14 -16.53 -22.75 -6.12
C ARG A 14 -17.49 -21.63 -5.73
N SER A 15 -18.79 -21.91 -5.64
CA SER A 15 -19.77 -20.96 -5.09
C SER A 15 -19.41 -20.50 -3.67
N GLU A 16 -18.68 -21.31 -2.89
CA GLU A 16 -18.21 -20.95 -1.55
C GLU A 16 -17.21 -19.78 -1.52
N TYR A 17 -16.48 -19.56 -2.61
CA TYR A 17 -15.48 -18.49 -2.76
C TYR A 17 -16.01 -17.22 -3.44
N ALA A 18 -17.29 -17.21 -3.84
CA ALA A 18 -17.90 -16.07 -4.53
C ALA A 18 -17.77 -14.74 -3.75
N GLY A 19 -17.77 -14.81 -2.41
CA GLY A 19 -17.54 -13.65 -1.55
C GLY A 19 -16.12 -13.08 -1.66
N VAL A 20 -15.10 -13.92 -1.80
CA VAL A 20 -13.70 -13.51 -1.95
C VAL A 20 -13.45 -12.93 -3.34
N LEU A 21 -14.00 -13.58 -4.37
CA LEU A 21 -13.92 -13.08 -5.75
C LEU A 21 -14.53 -11.68 -5.90
N ARG A 22 -15.62 -11.39 -5.19
CA ARG A 22 -16.20 -10.05 -5.15
C ARG A 22 -15.22 -8.98 -4.65
N TYR A 23 -14.38 -9.29 -3.66
CA TYR A 23 -13.37 -8.33 -3.18
C TYR A 23 -12.29 -8.08 -4.23
N TYR A 24 -11.87 -9.10 -4.96
CA TYR A 24 -10.96 -8.95 -6.10
C TYR A 24 -11.55 -8.02 -7.17
N GLU A 25 -12.80 -8.25 -7.58
CA GLU A 25 -13.46 -7.40 -8.60
C GLU A 25 -13.60 -5.94 -8.14
N LEU A 26 -13.94 -5.73 -6.87
CA LEU A 26 -14.00 -4.39 -6.29
C LEU A 26 -12.64 -3.70 -6.26
N ALA A 27 -11.58 -4.42 -5.87
CA ALA A 27 -10.22 -3.90 -5.86
C ALA A 27 -9.77 -3.50 -7.27
N LYS A 28 -9.98 -4.38 -8.27
CA LYS A 28 -9.68 -4.08 -9.68
C LYS A 28 -10.43 -2.88 -10.23
N LYS A 29 -11.69 -2.68 -9.80
CA LYS A 29 -12.49 -1.53 -10.25
C LYS A 29 -11.99 -0.20 -9.69
N GLN A 30 -11.42 -0.20 -8.49
CA GLN A 30 -10.92 1.00 -7.80
C GLN A 30 -9.41 1.18 -7.93
N GLU A 31 -8.74 0.36 -8.73
CA GLU A 31 -7.30 0.43 -8.95
C GLU A 31 -6.91 1.80 -9.53
N TRP A 32 -5.82 2.34 -9.00
CA TRP A 32 -5.18 3.55 -9.49
C TRP A 32 -3.68 3.30 -9.69
N GLN A 33 -3.01 4.18 -10.44
CA GLN A 33 -1.57 4.10 -10.63
C GLN A 33 -0.90 5.36 -10.09
N VAL A 34 0.31 5.20 -9.54
CA VAL A 34 1.08 6.31 -8.97
C VAL A 34 1.30 7.42 -9.98
N ARG A 35 1.55 7.09 -11.25
CA ARG A 35 1.73 8.08 -12.32
C ARG A 35 0.50 8.95 -12.60
N ASP A 36 -0.70 8.49 -12.24
CA ASP A 36 -1.97 9.16 -12.52
C ASP A 36 -2.41 10.09 -11.37
N LEU A 37 -1.65 10.13 -10.26
CA LEU A 37 -1.87 11.09 -9.18
C LEU A 37 -1.49 12.53 -9.62
N PRO A 38 -2.12 13.58 -9.04
CA PRO A 38 -1.97 14.98 -9.46
C PRO A 38 -0.65 15.62 -8.95
N TRP A 39 0.48 14.99 -9.29
CA TRP A 39 1.81 15.44 -8.88
C TRP A 39 2.12 16.84 -9.41
N GLY A 40 2.56 17.73 -8.53
CA GLY A 40 2.88 19.12 -8.88
C GLY A 40 1.66 20.04 -9.11
N GLU A 41 0.44 19.49 -9.15
CA GLU A 41 -0.79 20.29 -9.21
C GLU A 41 -1.26 20.74 -7.81
N ILE A 42 -0.98 19.92 -6.79
CA ILE A 42 -1.35 20.15 -5.39
C ILE A 42 -0.07 20.20 -4.54
N PRO A 43 0.03 21.10 -3.54
CA PRO A 43 1.16 21.10 -2.62
C PRO A 43 1.31 19.75 -1.88
N PRO A 44 2.54 19.24 -1.71
CA PRO A 44 2.79 17.95 -1.06
C PRO A 44 2.43 17.92 0.43
N ILE A 45 2.41 19.09 1.07
CA ILE A 45 1.93 19.28 2.44
C ILE A 45 0.84 20.34 2.41
N PRO A 46 -0.30 20.14 3.10
CA PRO A 46 -1.34 21.15 3.20
C PRO A 46 -0.79 22.50 3.66
N GLU A 47 -0.97 23.50 2.81
CA GLU A 47 -0.61 24.87 3.13
C GLU A 47 -1.52 25.44 4.21
N GLY A 48 -1.02 26.44 4.95
CA GLY A 48 -1.85 27.10 5.95
C GLY A 48 -1.27 28.42 6.41
N LYS A 49 -2.17 29.32 6.81
CA LYS A 49 -1.84 30.63 7.37
C LYS A 49 -1.02 30.49 8.66
N GLY A 50 -0.23 31.51 9.00
CA GLY A 50 0.54 31.56 10.24
C GLY A 50 1.93 32.16 10.07
N SER A 51 2.65 32.31 11.19
CA SER A 51 4.04 32.74 11.20
C SER A 51 4.96 31.65 10.61
N LEU A 52 6.18 32.03 10.20
CA LEU A 52 7.20 31.09 9.71
C LEU A 52 7.44 29.93 10.69
N ARG A 53 7.42 30.21 11.99
CA ARG A 53 7.53 29.18 13.05
C ARG A 53 6.37 28.17 13.01
N SER A 54 5.15 28.65 12.79
CA SER A 54 3.97 27.77 12.70
C SER A 54 4.00 26.93 11.42
N GLN A 55 4.49 27.48 10.31
CA GLN A 55 4.66 26.76 9.05
C GLN A 55 5.73 25.67 9.18
N GLY A 56 6.87 25.98 9.83
CA GLY A 56 7.92 24.99 10.12
C GLY A 56 7.39 23.80 10.93
N ARG A 57 6.71 24.06 12.05
CA ARG A 57 6.10 22.99 12.87
C ARG A 57 5.12 22.12 12.10
N ARG A 58 4.33 22.72 11.21
CA ARG A 58 3.39 21.97 10.35
C ARG A 58 4.16 21.06 9.39
N LYS A 59 5.21 21.57 8.77
CA LYS A 59 6.08 20.79 7.89
C LYS A 59 6.68 19.59 8.63
N ASP A 60 7.21 19.82 9.83
CA ASP A 60 7.81 18.77 10.66
C ASP A 60 6.78 17.69 11.06
N LEU A 61 5.59 18.12 11.48
CA LEU A 61 4.48 17.22 11.80
C LEU A 61 4.11 16.33 10.60
N TRP A 62 3.90 16.93 9.43
CA TRP A 62 3.53 16.16 8.24
C TRP A 62 4.65 15.24 7.77
N ARG A 63 5.92 15.65 7.87
CA ARG A 63 7.05 14.75 7.60
C ARG A 63 7.03 13.52 8.53
N SER A 64 6.65 13.70 9.80
CA SER A 64 6.50 12.58 10.73
C SER A 64 5.36 11.65 10.30
N VAL A 65 4.19 12.20 9.95
CA VAL A 65 3.05 11.42 9.45
C VAL A 65 3.42 10.64 8.20
N LEU A 66 4.06 11.28 7.22
CA LEU A 66 4.49 10.62 5.97
C LEU A 66 5.51 9.51 6.22
N THR A 67 6.43 9.72 7.17
CA THR A 67 7.42 8.70 7.55
C THR A 67 6.75 7.49 8.19
N GLN A 68 5.79 7.73 9.09
CA GLN A 68 5.02 6.66 9.74
C GLN A 68 4.17 5.88 8.73
N GLN A 69 3.51 6.58 7.80
CA GLN A 69 2.70 5.93 6.77
C GLN A 69 3.54 5.11 5.81
N LEU A 70 4.71 5.61 5.39
CA LEU A 70 5.66 4.82 4.61
C LEU A 70 6.06 3.54 5.35
N GLN A 71 6.40 3.63 6.63
CA GLN A 71 6.77 2.46 7.43
C GLN A 71 5.62 1.46 7.56
N ALA A 72 4.40 1.96 7.78
CA ALA A 72 3.21 1.13 7.87
C ALA A 72 2.97 0.36 6.56
N ASP A 73 3.06 1.03 5.41
CA ASP A 73 2.72 0.42 4.12
C ASP A 73 3.84 -0.50 3.60
N ILE A 74 5.11 -0.25 3.97
CA ILE A 74 6.19 -1.24 3.78
C ILE A 74 5.86 -2.54 4.51
N LEU A 75 5.46 -2.45 5.79
CA LEU A 75 5.06 -3.63 6.57
C LEU A 75 3.80 -4.28 6.00
N ALA A 76 2.82 -3.49 5.56
CA ALA A 76 1.61 -4.01 4.92
C ALA A 76 1.92 -4.74 3.60
N CYS A 77 2.86 -4.24 2.80
CA CYS A 77 3.35 -4.89 1.59
C CYS A 77 4.00 -6.25 1.90
N GLU A 78 4.81 -6.33 2.97
CA GLU A 78 5.40 -7.59 3.43
C GLU A 78 4.33 -8.58 3.92
N MET A 79 3.39 -8.13 4.75
CA MET A 79 2.34 -8.99 5.31
C MET A 79 1.35 -9.48 4.25
N SER A 80 0.94 -8.61 3.33
CA SER A 80 0.07 -9.01 2.21
C SER A 80 0.75 -10.02 1.29
N SER A 81 2.07 -9.91 1.09
CA SER A 81 2.85 -10.91 0.35
C SER A 81 2.86 -12.27 1.07
N GLN A 82 2.92 -12.28 2.40
CA GLN A 82 2.79 -13.52 3.17
C GLN A 82 1.39 -14.12 3.04
N LEU A 83 0.33 -13.31 3.13
CA LEU A 83 -1.05 -13.75 2.94
C LEU A 83 -1.27 -14.37 1.54
N LEU A 84 -0.70 -13.75 0.51
CA LEU A 84 -0.73 -14.31 -0.85
C LEU A 84 -0.06 -15.69 -0.93
N ASN A 85 1.09 -15.86 -0.26
CA ASN A 85 1.82 -17.12 -0.27
C ASN A 85 1.10 -18.26 0.47
N ILE A 86 0.31 -17.95 1.50
CA ILE A 86 -0.44 -18.94 2.28
C ILE A 86 -1.91 -19.06 1.84
N ALA A 87 -2.31 -18.35 0.79
CA ALA A 87 -3.70 -18.30 0.34
C ALA A 87 -4.21 -19.71 -0.03
N PRO A 88 -5.36 -20.14 0.52
CA PRO A 88 -5.80 -21.54 0.44
C PRO A 88 -6.44 -21.90 -0.92
N ASP A 89 -6.84 -20.90 -1.71
CA ASP A 89 -7.57 -21.10 -2.96
C ASP A 89 -7.19 -20.04 -4.03
N PRO A 90 -7.46 -20.30 -5.32
CA PRO A 90 -7.14 -19.38 -6.41
C PRO A 90 -7.83 -18.02 -6.31
N GLU A 91 -9.08 -17.95 -5.88
CA GLU A 91 -9.86 -16.71 -5.75
C GLU A 91 -9.26 -15.81 -4.66
N ALA A 92 -8.80 -16.38 -3.55
CA ALA A 92 -8.03 -15.69 -2.52
C ALA A 92 -6.67 -15.23 -3.06
N LYS A 93 -5.96 -16.04 -3.87
CA LYS A 93 -4.73 -15.62 -4.54
C LYS A 93 -4.97 -14.40 -5.46
N LEU A 94 -6.08 -14.37 -6.20
CA LEU A 94 -6.46 -13.22 -7.02
C LEU A 94 -6.63 -11.97 -6.15
N TYR A 95 -7.41 -12.04 -5.07
CA TYR A 95 -7.62 -10.90 -4.18
C TYR A 95 -6.34 -10.45 -3.45
N TYR A 96 -5.57 -11.36 -2.84
CA TYR A 96 -4.35 -10.99 -2.15
C TYR A 96 -3.28 -10.44 -3.11
N SER A 97 -3.28 -10.86 -4.38
CA SER A 97 -2.40 -10.25 -5.39
C SER A 97 -2.71 -8.78 -5.63
N THR A 98 -3.99 -8.37 -5.58
CA THR A 98 -4.33 -6.93 -5.68
C THR A 98 -3.93 -6.17 -4.44
N MET A 99 -4.03 -6.79 -3.25
CA MET A 99 -3.57 -6.20 -1.99
C MET A 99 -2.06 -5.93 -2.01
N VAL A 100 -1.25 -6.89 -2.46
CA VAL A 100 0.20 -6.67 -2.63
C VAL A 100 0.48 -5.51 -3.59
N GLN A 101 -0.26 -5.43 -4.69
CA GLN A 101 -0.11 -4.33 -5.65
C GLN A 101 -0.51 -2.98 -5.05
N ASP A 102 -1.60 -2.91 -4.30
CA ASP A 102 -2.04 -1.68 -3.63
C ASP A 102 -0.98 -1.18 -2.65
N GLU A 103 -0.50 -2.02 -1.74
CA GLU A 103 0.50 -1.60 -0.75
C GLU A 103 1.87 -1.28 -1.39
N SER A 104 2.21 -1.94 -2.50
CA SER A 104 3.38 -1.58 -3.29
C SER A 104 3.24 -0.17 -3.90
N ARG A 105 2.06 0.16 -4.46
CA ARG A 105 1.78 1.48 -5.01
C ARG A 105 1.71 2.56 -3.94
N HIS A 106 1.14 2.26 -2.78
CA HIS A 106 1.14 3.16 -1.63
C HIS A 106 2.58 3.49 -1.22
N THR A 107 3.41 2.47 -1.05
CA THR A 107 4.84 2.61 -0.73
C THR A 107 5.56 3.48 -1.75
N GLU A 108 5.35 3.24 -3.06
CA GLU A 108 5.93 4.06 -4.13
C GLU A 108 5.47 5.53 -4.03
N ALA A 109 4.18 5.78 -3.84
CA ALA A 109 3.64 7.13 -3.70
C ALA A 109 4.22 7.87 -2.48
N TRP A 110 4.36 7.19 -1.34
CA TRP A 110 4.97 7.76 -0.14
C TRP A 110 6.45 8.07 -0.32
N LEU A 111 7.21 7.19 -0.97
CA LEU A 111 8.62 7.43 -1.30
C LEU A 111 8.78 8.69 -2.17
N LYS A 112 7.92 8.85 -3.19
CA LYS A 112 7.92 10.05 -4.03
C LYS A 112 7.59 11.31 -3.23
N LEU A 113 6.52 11.26 -2.42
CA LEU A 113 6.10 12.40 -1.61
C LEU A 113 7.15 12.80 -0.57
N LEU A 114 7.85 11.84 0.03
CA LEU A 114 9.00 12.08 0.91
C LEU A 114 10.12 12.83 0.18
N GLY A 115 10.40 12.48 -1.08
CA GLY A 115 11.33 13.22 -1.93
C GLY A 115 10.94 14.70 -2.08
N GLU A 116 9.65 14.99 -2.27
CA GLU A 116 9.15 16.37 -2.43
C GLU A 116 9.20 17.18 -1.13
N VAL A 117 9.06 16.54 0.04
CA VAL A 117 9.08 17.24 1.34
C VAL A 117 10.47 17.33 1.98
N GLY A 118 11.49 16.77 1.33
CA GLY A 118 12.90 16.82 1.73
C GLY A 118 13.34 15.66 2.64
N GLY A 119 12.77 14.47 2.45
CA GLY A 119 13.12 13.23 3.15
C GLY A 119 12.27 12.93 4.38
N THR A 120 12.63 11.84 5.06
CA THR A 120 11.97 11.38 6.29
C THR A 120 12.12 12.38 7.42
N ALA A 121 11.22 12.34 8.40
CA ALA A 121 11.43 13.04 9.66
C ALA A 121 12.69 12.52 10.35
N GLU A 122 13.39 13.41 11.06
CA GLU A 122 14.45 12.98 11.96
C GLU A 122 13.83 12.13 13.08
N ARG A 123 14.60 11.16 13.56
CA ARG A 123 14.21 10.37 14.73
C ARG A 123 14.27 11.30 15.94
N ASP A 124 13.18 11.42 16.68
CA ASP A 124 13.18 12.16 17.95
C ASP A 124 14.25 11.52 18.87
N PRO A 125 15.21 12.29 19.42
CA PRO A 125 16.31 11.76 20.23
C PRO A 125 15.88 11.04 21.51
#